data_AF-A0A1Y4B3R6-F1
#
_entry.id   AF-A0A1Y4B3R6-F1
#
_cell.length_a   1.000
_cell.length_b   1.000
_cell.length_c   1.000
_cell.angle_alpha   90.00
_cell.angle_beta   90.00
_cell.angle_gamma   90.00
#
_symmetry.space_group_name_H-M   'P 1'
#
loop_
_entity.id
_entity.type
_entity.pdbx_description
1 polymer ?
#
loop_
_entity_poly.entity_id
_entity_poly.type
_entity_poly.pdbx_seq_one_letter_code
_entity_poly.pdbx_strand_id
1 'polypeptide(L)'
;MDKAQIINRLQQSDSTILSFPDRGPWGDSRYRGNCSGWIQAFLIWKYHVRKMAELFSGSGTGYDVAQDMEVQYIGADLNPSPVRPGILSVDAMEEEVPEGFMDADFIFMHPPYSNVCRIHWAGERAGYPDPSGDLKRKDLGNMPWDEFMAALNKIVMKYYSALMSGGRMGILMGDVRRGKLHSMLMDIVKPGQLEQVIIKAQHNTTSTVSNYSNKNFVPISHEYLLVLKKISPYIINFSIKKDYAMDIRDSRQATWKDVVAAALSNRGGIATLDELYAEIEGHQKCKKNAHWKAKIRQTLQINPSIFIRKDVGLWQFSAA
;
A
#
# COMPACT_ATOMS: atom_id res chain seq x y z
N MET A 1 31.22 8.85 -1.02
CA MET A 1 31.66 7.98 0.11
C MET A 1 32.36 6.77 -0.49
N ASP A 2 33.40 6.24 0.14
CA ASP A 2 34.10 5.09 -0.43
C ASP A 2 33.23 3.82 -0.42
N LYS A 3 33.23 3.06 -1.51
CA LYS A 3 32.41 1.85 -1.70
C LYS A 3 32.67 0.78 -0.65
N ALA A 4 33.91 0.58 -0.24
CA ALA A 4 34.23 -0.43 0.77
C ALA A 4 33.67 -0.03 2.14
N GLN A 5 33.68 1.27 2.47
CA GLN A 5 33.05 1.78 3.69
C GLN A 5 31.53 1.57 3.69
N ILE A 6 30.88 1.83 2.54
CA ILE A 6 29.45 1.57 2.38
C ILE A 6 29.14 0.10 2.61
N ILE A 7 29.85 -0.80 1.92
CA ILE A 7 29.62 -2.26 2.03
C ILE A 7 29.84 -2.77 3.46
N ASN A 8 30.90 -2.34 4.14
CA ASN A 8 31.15 -2.75 5.53
C ASN A 8 29.95 -2.41 6.44
N ARG A 9 29.40 -1.21 6.28
CA ARG A 9 28.20 -0.80 7.02
C ARG A 9 26.96 -1.62 6.65
N LEU A 10 26.76 -1.92 5.37
CA LEU A 10 25.63 -2.73 4.91
C LEU A 10 25.67 -4.16 5.49
N GLN A 11 26.87 -4.76 5.58
CA GLN A 11 27.04 -6.10 6.16
C GLN A 11 26.60 -6.19 7.63
N GLN A 12 26.74 -5.09 8.39
CA GLN A 12 26.28 -5.01 9.78
C GLN A 12 24.75 -4.92 9.90
N SER A 13 24.05 -4.68 8.78
CA SER A 13 22.60 -4.51 8.69
C SER A 13 21.95 -5.50 7.72
N ASP A 14 22.60 -6.64 7.43
CA ASP A 14 22.06 -7.68 6.54
C ASP A 14 20.93 -8.47 7.20
N SER A 15 19.73 -7.89 7.13
CA SER A 15 18.52 -8.42 7.75
C SER A 15 17.28 -7.98 6.96
N THR A 16 16.14 -8.61 7.26
CA THR A 16 14.83 -8.16 6.77
C THR A 16 14.33 -6.90 7.48
N ILE A 17 15.03 -6.42 8.50
CA ILE A 17 14.79 -5.13 9.16
C ILE A 17 16.01 -4.24 8.93
N LEU A 18 15.85 -3.22 8.08
CA LEU A 18 16.89 -2.23 7.79
C LEU A 18 16.71 -1.02 8.69
N SER A 19 17.71 -0.74 9.53
CA SER A 19 17.68 0.37 10.47
C SER A 19 18.95 1.20 10.35
N PHE A 20 18.85 2.29 9.59
CA PHE A 20 19.93 3.27 9.41
C PHE A 20 19.51 4.61 10.04
N PRO A 21 20.07 5.00 11.19
CA PRO A 21 19.69 6.23 11.88
C PRO A 21 19.99 7.51 11.08
N ASP A 22 21.10 7.55 10.35
CA ASP A 22 21.42 8.63 9.42
C ASP A 22 20.98 8.29 7.98
N ARG A 23 20.94 9.34 7.15
CA ARG A 23 20.48 9.26 5.75
C ARG A 23 21.60 9.04 4.74
N GLY A 24 22.85 9.03 5.20
CA GLY A 24 24.03 9.15 4.34
C GLY A 24 24.16 10.54 3.70
N PRO A 25 25.18 10.74 2.85
CA PRO A 25 25.48 12.02 2.19
C PRO A 25 24.71 12.26 0.88
N TRP A 26 23.78 11.37 0.51
CA TRP A 26 23.15 11.32 -0.81
C TRP A 26 21.85 12.12 -0.89
N GLY A 27 21.58 12.71 -2.06
CA GLY A 27 20.40 13.51 -2.33
C GLY A 27 20.36 14.83 -1.56
N ASP A 28 19.17 15.42 -1.43
CA ASP A 28 18.93 16.59 -0.57
C ASP A 28 18.04 16.19 0.60
N SER A 29 18.54 16.29 1.83
CA SER A 29 17.79 15.96 3.04
C SER A 29 16.60 16.90 3.30
N ARG A 30 16.59 18.09 2.67
CA ARG A 30 15.49 19.06 2.71
C ARG A 30 14.39 18.73 1.72
N TYR A 31 14.65 17.87 0.73
CA TYR A 31 13.63 17.39 -0.18
C TYR A 31 12.60 16.57 0.61
N ARG A 32 11.35 17.02 0.63
CA ARG A 32 10.28 16.34 1.38
C ARG A 32 10.13 14.92 0.85
N GLY A 33 9.95 13.94 1.73
CA GLY A 33 9.83 12.53 1.30
C GLY A 33 11.13 11.91 0.78
N ASN A 34 12.30 12.53 0.97
CA ASN A 34 13.57 11.89 0.64
C ASN A 34 13.74 10.56 1.41
N CYS A 35 14.24 9.53 0.73
CA CYS A 35 14.63 8.24 1.29
C CYS A 35 16.12 8.26 1.71
N SER A 36 16.49 7.47 2.72
CA SER A 36 17.89 7.27 3.08
C SER A 36 18.60 6.46 1.99
N GLY A 37 19.71 6.98 1.45
CA GLY A 37 20.44 6.30 0.37
C GLY A 37 21.02 4.94 0.77
N TRP A 38 21.11 4.64 2.07
CA TRP A 38 21.46 3.32 2.58
C TRP A 38 20.52 2.21 2.08
N ILE A 39 19.26 2.54 1.78
CA ILE A 39 18.28 1.57 1.27
C ILE A 39 18.61 1.17 -0.16
N GLN A 40 18.85 2.14 -1.03
CA GLN A 40 19.29 1.90 -2.41
C GLN A 40 20.64 1.16 -2.42
N ALA A 41 21.59 1.58 -1.58
CA ALA A 41 22.90 0.95 -1.48
C ALA A 41 22.79 -0.51 -1.01
N PHE A 42 21.91 -0.80 -0.04
CA PHE A 42 21.62 -2.15 0.42
C PHE A 42 21.09 -3.02 -0.73
N LEU A 43 20.14 -2.53 -1.51
CA LEU A 43 19.58 -3.26 -2.64
C LEU A 43 20.65 -3.53 -3.71
N ILE A 44 21.46 -2.53 -4.05
CA ILE A 44 22.55 -2.69 -5.01
C ILE A 44 23.51 -3.78 -4.57
N TRP A 45 23.96 -3.71 -3.32
CA TRP A 45 24.89 -4.69 -2.75
C TRP A 45 24.27 -6.08 -2.65
N LYS A 46 23.08 -6.21 -2.05
CA LYS A 46 22.45 -7.49 -1.73
C LYS A 46 22.05 -8.27 -2.97
N TYR A 47 21.60 -7.58 -4.02
CA TYR A 47 21.14 -8.20 -5.26
C TYR A 47 22.18 -8.15 -6.39
N HIS A 48 23.41 -7.69 -6.10
CA HIS A 48 24.51 -7.59 -7.07
C HIS A 48 24.13 -6.80 -8.34
N VAL A 49 23.42 -5.68 -8.13
CA VAL A 49 22.93 -4.80 -9.21
C VAL A 49 24.12 -4.15 -9.90
N ARG A 50 24.15 -4.18 -11.23
CA ARG A 50 25.14 -3.50 -12.08
C ARG A 50 24.54 -2.29 -12.76
N LYS A 51 23.24 -2.35 -13.05
CA LYS A 51 22.43 -1.22 -13.53
C LYS A 51 21.17 -1.05 -12.69
N MET A 52 21.07 0.10 -12.02
CA MET A 52 19.89 0.50 -11.27
C MET A 52 19.08 1.51 -12.08
N ALA A 53 17.79 1.23 -12.24
CA ALA A 53 16.81 2.20 -12.68
C ALA A 53 16.03 2.72 -11.48
N GLU A 54 15.61 3.98 -11.49
CA GLU A 54 14.83 4.59 -10.42
C GLU A 54 13.67 5.40 -11.00
N LEU A 55 12.45 5.13 -10.52
CA LEU A 55 11.29 5.95 -10.82
C LEU A 55 10.89 6.73 -9.56
N PHE A 56 10.49 7.99 -9.75
CA PHE A 56 10.28 8.98 -8.69
C PHE A 56 11.60 9.39 -8.02
N SER A 57 12.62 9.68 -8.85
CA SER A 57 14.00 9.94 -8.41
C SER A 57 14.15 11.16 -7.47
N GLY A 58 13.20 12.10 -7.48
CA GLY A 58 13.17 13.25 -6.59
C GLY A 58 14.49 14.01 -6.56
N SER A 59 15.10 14.12 -5.37
CA SER A 59 16.38 14.83 -5.22
C SER A 59 17.61 14.11 -5.78
N GLY A 60 17.45 12.91 -6.36
CA GLY A 60 18.54 12.14 -6.98
C GLY A 60 19.37 11.31 -6.00
N THR A 61 18.76 10.83 -4.91
CA THR A 61 19.44 9.98 -3.92
C THR A 61 19.98 8.69 -4.57
N GLY A 62 19.19 8.01 -5.40
CA GLY A 62 19.63 6.81 -6.11
C GLY A 62 20.79 7.08 -7.08
N TYR A 63 20.80 8.24 -7.74
CA TYR A 63 21.91 8.67 -8.59
C TYR A 63 23.21 8.78 -7.78
N ASP A 64 23.19 9.53 -6.68
CA ASP A 64 24.42 9.76 -5.89
C ASP A 64 24.92 8.43 -5.28
N VAL A 65 24.00 7.54 -4.85
CA VAL A 65 24.36 6.19 -4.38
C VAL A 65 24.98 5.35 -5.49
N ALA A 66 24.41 5.39 -6.70
CA ALA A 66 24.92 4.60 -7.83
C ALA A 66 26.33 5.02 -8.24
N GLN A 67 26.64 6.32 -8.16
CA GLN A 67 28.01 6.82 -8.38
C GLN A 67 28.99 6.24 -7.35
N ASP A 68 28.67 6.35 -6.06
CA ASP A 68 29.53 5.84 -4.99
C ASP A 68 29.65 4.29 -4.99
N MET A 69 28.60 3.58 -5.45
CA MET A 69 28.60 2.13 -5.60
C MET A 69 29.17 1.66 -6.94
N GLU A 70 29.54 2.59 -7.82
CA GLU A 70 30.11 2.36 -9.16
C GLU A 70 29.21 1.47 -10.05
N VAL A 71 27.91 1.75 -10.07
CA VAL A 71 26.93 1.05 -10.90
C VAL A 71 26.28 2.01 -11.89
N GLN A 72 25.81 1.48 -13.01
CA GLN A 72 25.09 2.28 -14.00
C GLN A 72 23.75 2.75 -13.43
N TYR A 73 23.32 3.95 -13.80
CA TYR A 73 22.09 4.55 -13.30
C TYR A 73 21.27 5.20 -14.42
N ILE A 74 19.96 5.04 -14.33
CA ILE A 74 18.97 5.85 -15.05
C ILE A 74 17.81 6.18 -14.12
N GLY A 75 17.38 7.44 -14.10
CA GLY A 75 16.27 7.91 -13.30
C GLY A 75 15.14 8.43 -14.16
N ALA A 76 13.93 8.49 -13.60
CA ALA A 76 12.79 9.15 -14.18
C ALA A 76 11.98 9.86 -13.07
N ASP A 77 11.55 11.09 -13.34
CA ASP A 77 10.73 11.88 -12.43
C ASP A 77 9.75 12.76 -13.21
N LEU A 78 8.62 13.13 -12.60
CA LEU A 78 7.68 14.09 -13.19
C LEU A 78 8.27 15.51 -13.24
N ASN A 79 9.30 15.78 -12.43
CA ASN A 79 10.01 17.04 -12.40
C ASN A 79 10.50 17.47 -13.81
N PRO A 80 10.03 18.62 -14.34
CA PRO A 80 10.47 19.11 -15.65
C PRO A 80 11.94 19.61 -15.66
N SER A 81 12.57 19.74 -14.49
CA SER A 81 13.97 20.14 -14.34
C SER A 81 14.68 19.25 -13.31
N PRO A 82 15.01 18.00 -13.68
CA PRO A 82 15.67 17.06 -12.77
C PRO A 82 16.98 17.58 -12.18
N VAL A 83 17.27 17.22 -10.92
CA VAL A 83 18.37 17.82 -10.14
C VAL A 83 19.71 17.07 -10.23
N ARG A 84 19.77 15.99 -10.99
CA ARG A 84 20.98 15.20 -11.28
C ARG A 84 21.00 14.77 -12.74
N PRO A 85 22.18 14.59 -13.34
CA PRO A 85 22.30 14.00 -14.66
C PRO A 85 21.79 12.55 -14.65
N GLY A 86 21.29 12.07 -15.78
CA GLY A 86 20.75 10.71 -15.90
C GLY A 86 19.33 10.52 -15.34
N ILE A 87 18.73 11.55 -14.72
CA ILE A 87 17.29 11.58 -14.41
C ILE A 87 16.55 12.23 -15.58
N LEU A 88 15.58 11.53 -16.13
CA LEU A 88 14.72 11.99 -17.22
C LEU A 88 13.44 12.63 -16.67
N SER A 89 12.94 13.66 -17.34
CA SER A 89 11.59 14.18 -17.10
C SER A 89 10.58 13.30 -17.84
N VAL A 90 9.76 12.56 -17.12
CA VAL A 90 8.81 11.58 -17.69
C VAL A 90 7.51 11.58 -16.90
N ASP A 91 6.39 11.71 -17.59
CA ASP A 91 5.08 11.37 -17.07
C ASP A 91 4.88 9.85 -17.07
N ALA A 92 5.14 9.25 -15.91
CA ALA A 92 5.05 7.80 -15.74
C ALA A 92 3.65 7.23 -15.98
N MET A 93 2.59 8.03 -16.03
CA MET A 93 1.24 7.54 -16.36
C MET A 93 1.06 7.44 -17.87
N GLU A 94 1.38 8.51 -18.60
CA GLU A 94 1.02 8.66 -20.01
C GLU A 94 2.14 8.27 -20.99
N GLU A 95 3.41 8.48 -20.63
CA GLU A 95 4.54 8.29 -21.54
C GLU A 95 5.09 6.85 -21.51
N GLU A 96 5.78 6.43 -22.57
CA GLU A 96 6.45 5.12 -22.63
C GLU A 96 7.55 5.00 -21.58
N VAL A 97 7.83 3.76 -21.16
CA VAL A 97 8.95 3.49 -20.24
C VAL A 97 10.27 3.78 -20.98
N PRO A 98 11.20 4.59 -20.43
CA PRO A 98 12.45 4.88 -21.10
C PRO A 98 13.26 3.62 -21.39
N GLU A 99 13.88 3.52 -22.57
CA GLU A 99 14.58 2.32 -23.05
C GLU A 99 15.60 1.77 -22.03
N GLY A 100 16.33 2.67 -21.36
CA GLY A 100 17.35 2.30 -20.38
C GLY A 100 16.83 1.62 -19.11
N PHE A 101 15.51 1.57 -18.88
CA PHE A 101 14.91 0.80 -17.79
C PHE A 101 14.79 -0.69 -18.11
N MET A 102 14.74 -1.07 -19.39
CA MET A 102 14.43 -2.45 -19.80
C MET A 102 15.53 -3.43 -19.38
N ASP A 103 16.79 -3.04 -19.56
CA ASP A 103 18.00 -3.81 -19.23
C ASP A 103 18.53 -3.56 -17.81
N ALA A 104 17.77 -2.85 -16.96
CA ALA A 104 18.14 -2.66 -15.56
C ALA A 104 18.01 -3.98 -14.77
N ASP A 105 18.99 -4.26 -13.90
CA ASP A 105 18.90 -5.42 -12.99
C ASP A 105 17.86 -5.17 -11.88
N PHE A 106 17.65 -3.89 -11.54
CA PHE A 106 16.77 -3.47 -10.48
C PHE A 106 16.11 -2.11 -10.78
N ILE A 107 14.77 -2.05 -10.73
CA ILE A 107 14.01 -0.79 -10.69
C ILE A 107 13.65 -0.49 -9.24
N PHE A 108 14.10 0.63 -8.71
CA PHE A 108 13.66 1.16 -7.43
C PHE A 108 12.54 2.18 -7.62
N MET A 109 11.53 2.13 -6.77
CA MET A 109 10.42 3.07 -6.76
C MET A 109 10.18 3.56 -5.34
N HIS A 110 10.13 4.87 -5.15
CA HIS A 110 9.63 5.48 -3.93
C HIS A 110 8.53 6.49 -4.30
N PRO A 111 7.31 6.00 -4.59
CA PRO A 111 6.23 6.84 -5.09
C PRO A 111 5.91 7.97 -4.11
N PRO A 112 5.57 9.17 -4.61
CA PRO A 112 4.90 10.16 -3.80
C PRO A 112 3.58 9.55 -3.26
N TYR A 113 3.24 9.90 -2.03
CA TYR A 113 2.00 9.47 -1.40
C TYR A 113 0.83 10.29 -1.93
N SER A 114 -0.39 9.76 -1.82
CA SER A 114 -1.61 10.49 -2.18
C SER A 114 -1.80 11.82 -1.41
N ASN A 115 -2.83 12.58 -1.79
CA ASN A 115 -3.19 13.83 -1.12
C ASN A 115 -3.50 13.69 0.38
N VAL A 116 -3.68 12.47 0.90
CA VAL A 116 -3.81 12.17 2.33
C VAL A 116 -2.57 12.68 3.09
N CYS A 117 -1.38 12.65 2.48
CA CYS A 117 -0.16 13.15 3.09
C CYS A 117 -0.02 14.69 3.06
N ARG A 118 -0.81 15.40 2.22
CA ARG A 118 -0.68 16.85 1.97
C ARG A 118 0.75 17.25 1.59
N ILE A 119 1.31 16.49 0.65
CA ILE A 119 2.58 16.79 -0.01
C ILE A 119 2.24 16.86 -1.50
N HIS A 120 2.37 18.04 -2.07
CA HIS A 120 2.09 18.30 -3.47
C HIS A 120 3.37 18.87 -4.09
N TRP A 121 3.77 18.36 -5.25
CA TRP A 121 4.97 18.79 -5.94
C TRP A 121 4.64 19.78 -7.05
N ALA A 122 3.60 19.51 -7.83
CA ALA A 122 3.17 20.45 -8.87
C ALA A 122 2.40 21.63 -8.28
N GLY A 123 2.85 22.86 -8.57
CA GLY A 123 2.14 24.08 -8.22
C GLY A 123 2.27 24.54 -6.76
N GLU A 124 3.14 23.91 -5.96
CA GLU A 124 3.45 24.34 -4.60
C GLU A 124 4.86 24.92 -4.46
N ARG A 125 5.03 25.78 -3.45
CA ARG A 125 6.29 26.50 -3.18
C ARG A 125 7.49 25.58 -2.89
N ALA A 126 7.24 24.34 -2.48
CA ALA A 126 8.26 23.34 -2.18
C ALA A 126 8.50 22.35 -3.33
N GLY A 127 7.77 22.47 -4.45
CA GLY A 127 7.96 21.65 -5.64
C GLY A 127 8.20 22.49 -6.89
N TYR A 128 7.59 22.13 -8.01
CA TYR A 128 7.89 22.71 -9.33
C TYR A 128 6.77 23.68 -9.78
N PRO A 129 7.11 24.79 -10.45
CA PRO A 129 6.13 25.70 -11.01
C PRO A 129 5.19 24.98 -11.99
N ASP A 130 3.89 25.25 -11.86
CA ASP A 130 2.87 24.69 -12.74
C ASP A 130 1.87 25.78 -13.19
N PRO A 131 2.33 26.74 -14.02
CA PRO A 131 1.48 27.87 -14.44
C PRO A 131 0.29 27.43 -15.30
N SER A 132 0.38 26.29 -16.00
CA SER A 132 -0.74 25.76 -16.80
C SER A 132 -1.71 24.89 -15.99
N GLY A 133 -1.27 24.35 -14.84
CA GLY A 133 -2.05 23.42 -14.02
C GLY A 133 -2.02 21.98 -14.53
N ASP A 134 -1.20 21.68 -15.54
CA ASP A 134 -1.15 20.35 -16.15
C ASP A 134 -0.32 19.37 -15.33
N LEU A 135 0.77 19.82 -14.70
CA LEU A 135 1.59 18.96 -13.85
C LEU A 135 0.80 18.49 -12.63
N LYS A 136 -0.08 19.33 -12.10
CA LYS A 136 -0.94 19.00 -10.95
C LYS A 136 -1.87 17.81 -11.23
N ARG A 137 -2.34 17.66 -12.47
CA ARG A 137 -3.16 16.51 -12.89
C ARG A 137 -2.36 15.21 -12.97
N LYS A 138 -1.05 15.34 -13.18
CA LYS A 138 -0.09 14.23 -13.33
C LYS A 138 0.59 13.86 -12.02
N ASP A 139 0.56 14.76 -11.04
CA ASP A 139 1.16 14.55 -9.72
C ASP A 139 0.26 13.68 -8.84
N LEU A 140 0.69 12.44 -8.62
CA LEU A 140 0.05 11.48 -7.71
C LEU A 140 -0.20 12.07 -6.30
N GLY A 141 0.63 13.02 -5.86
CA GLY A 141 0.46 13.75 -4.59
C GLY A 141 -0.84 14.56 -4.51
N ASN A 142 -1.47 14.87 -5.64
CA ASN A 142 -2.75 15.59 -5.69
C ASN A 142 -3.97 14.67 -5.72
N MET A 143 -3.78 13.36 -5.93
CA MET A 143 -4.89 12.43 -6.12
C MET A 143 -5.50 11.96 -4.80
N PRO A 144 -6.85 11.81 -4.72
CA PRO A 144 -7.51 11.04 -3.67
C PRO A 144 -7.00 9.59 -3.60
N TRP A 145 -7.15 8.92 -2.46
CA TRP A 145 -6.56 7.59 -2.22
C TRP A 145 -6.91 6.55 -3.30
N ASP A 146 -8.17 6.44 -3.70
CA ASP A 146 -8.60 5.40 -4.63
C ASP A 146 -8.12 5.67 -6.07
N GLU A 147 -8.15 6.94 -6.50
CA GLU A 147 -7.57 7.38 -7.78
C GLU A 147 -6.05 7.18 -7.80
N PHE A 148 -5.38 7.57 -6.71
CA PHE A 148 -3.95 7.37 -6.51
C PHE A 148 -3.56 5.89 -6.65
N MET A 149 -4.24 4.99 -5.92
CA MET A 149 -3.92 3.57 -5.98
C MET A 149 -4.20 2.98 -7.37
N ALA A 150 -5.26 3.43 -8.05
CA ALA A 150 -5.54 3.02 -9.42
C ALA A 150 -4.43 3.47 -10.40
N ALA A 151 -3.96 4.71 -10.29
CA ALA A 151 -2.87 5.25 -11.10
C ALA A 151 -1.55 4.54 -10.79
N LEU A 152 -1.16 4.45 -9.52
CA LEU A 152 0.08 3.80 -9.10
C LEU A 152 0.12 2.32 -9.51
N ASN A 153 -1.00 1.59 -9.40
CA ASN A 153 -1.06 0.20 -9.83
C ASN A 153 -0.82 0.04 -11.34
N LYS A 154 -1.32 0.97 -12.17
CA LYS A 154 -1.01 0.99 -13.61
C LYS A 154 0.48 1.24 -13.85
N ILE A 155 1.08 2.22 -13.15
CA ILE A 155 2.51 2.53 -13.26
C ILE A 155 3.37 1.33 -12.87
N VAL A 156 3.08 0.69 -11.73
CA VAL A 156 3.79 -0.51 -11.27
C VAL A 156 3.72 -1.63 -12.30
N MET A 157 2.53 -1.92 -12.84
CA MET A 157 2.39 -2.92 -13.90
C MET A 157 3.18 -2.54 -15.16
N LYS A 158 3.13 -1.26 -15.58
CA LYS A 158 3.82 -0.77 -16.78
C LYS A 158 5.34 -0.92 -16.66
N TYR A 159 5.93 -0.40 -15.59
CA TYR A 159 7.37 -0.48 -15.36
C TYR A 159 7.85 -1.90 -15.07
N TYR A 160 7.04 -2.73 -14.39
CA TYR A 160 7.36 -4.14 -14.21
C TYR A 160 7.35 -4.91 -15.53
N SER A 161 6.41 -4.59 -16.43
CA SER A 161 6.32 -5.22 -17.74
C SER A 161 7.54 -4.92 -18.61
N ALA A 162 8.14 -3.73 -18.47
CA ALA A 162 9.33 -3.33 -19.22
C ALA A 162 10.62 -4.07 -18.81
N LEU A 163 10.72 -4.55 -17.56
CA LEU A 163 11.91 -5.28 -17.07
C LEU A 163 12.21 -6.52 -17.90
N MET A 164 13.49 -6.85 -18.10
CA MET A 164 13.88 -8.17 -18.59
C MET A 164 13.69 -9.27 -17.53
N SER A 165 13.54 -10.52 -17.97
CA SER A 165 13.48 -11.66 -17.06
C SER A 165 14.76 -11.77 -16.22
N GLY A 166 14.60 -12.04 -14.93
CA GLY A 166 15.68 -11.98 -13.93
C GLY A 166 15.75 -10.66 -13.18
N GLY A 167 15.27 -9.56 -13.81
CA GLY A 167 15.21 -8.23 -13.20
C GLY A 167 14.26 -8.15 -12.00
N ARG A 168 14.52 -7.17 -11.14
CA ARG A 168 13.77 -6.94 -9.91
C ARG A 168 13.15 -5.56 -9.87
N MET A 169 12.05 -5.44 -9.13
CA MET A 169 11.41 -4.18 -8.79
C MET A 169 11.30 -4.09 -7.26
N GLY A 170 11.87 -3.04 -6.69
CA GLY A 170 11.72 -2.69 -5.28
C GLY A 170 10.83 -1.47 -5.14
N ILE A 171 9.74 -1.58 -4.39
CA ILE A 171 8.82 -0.46 -4.12
C ILE A 171 8.86 -0.16 -2.63
N LEU A 172 9.44 0.99 -2.27
CA LEU A 172 9.42 1.53 -0.93
C LEU A 172 8.11 2.29 -0.71
N MET A 173 7.38 1.99 0.36
CA MET A 173 6.09 2.61 0.67
C MET A 173 5.79 2.57 2.16
N GLY A 174 5.04 3.53 2.64
CA GLY A 174 4.61 3.63 4.03
C GLY A 174 3.09 3.58 4.17
N ASP A 175 2.65 3.40 5.41
CA ASP A 175 1.25 3.54 5.76
C ASP A 175 0.95 4.95 6.25
N VAL A 176 -0.28 5.40 6.04
CA VAL A 176 -0.75 6.72 6.45
C VAL A 176 -2.03 6.57 7.27
N ARG A 177 -2.13 7.28 8.39
CA ARG A 177 -3.33 7.26 9.24
C ARG A 177 -3.96 8.64 9.34
N ARG A 178 -5.13 8.81 8.73
CA ARG A 178 -5.99 10.00 8.85
C ARG A 178 -7.46 9.57 8.76
N GLY A 179 -8.16 9.60 9.89
CA GLY A 179 -9.49 8.98 10.03
C GLY A 179 -9.39 7.44 10.07
N LYS A 180 -8.89 6.82 9.00
CA LYS A 180 -8.60 5.37 8.91
C LYS A 180 -7.13 5.10 8.56
N LEU A 181 -6.73 3.83 8.65
CA LEU A 181 -5.45 3.38 8.12
C LEU A 181 -5.55 3.23 6.59
N HIS A 182 -4.62 3.84 5.89
CA HIS A 182 -4.40 3.69 4.46
C HIS A 182 -3.07 2.97 4.28
N SER A 183 -3.11 1.73 3.80
CA SER A 183 -1.92 0.90 3.63
C SER A 183 -1.62 0.66 2.16
N MET A 184 -0.52 1.26 1.68
CA MET A 184 -0.08 1.06 0.31
C MET A 184 0.27 -0.41 0.05
N LEU A 185 0.91 -1.09 1.02
CA LEU A 185 1.29 -2.50 0.87
C LEU A 185 0.07 -3.40 0.62
N MET A 186 -1.05 -3.13 1.29
CA MET A 186 -2.28 -3.90 1.13
C MET A 186 -2.97 -3.63 -0.21
N ASP A 187 -2.92 -2.38 -0.68
CA ASP A 187 -3.65 -1.93 -1.87
C ASP A 187 -2.84 -2.05 -3.19
N ILE A 188 -1.51 -2.14 -3.11
CA ILE A 188 -0.64 -2.20 -4.29
C ILE A 188 -0.78 -3.52 -5.06
N VAL A 189 -0.78 -3.45 -6.38
CA VAL A 189 -0.65 -4.60 -7.28
C VAL A 189 0.72 -5.26 -7.10
N LYS A 190 0.74 -6.59 -7.18
CA LYS A 190 1.94 -7.39 -6.94
C LYS A 190 2.22 -8.27 -8.16
N PRO A 191 2.82 -7.71 -9.24
CA PRO A 191 3.23 -8.51 -10.38
C PRO A 191 4.47 -9.34 -10.08
N GLY A 192 4.54 -10.51 -10.71
CA GLY A 192 5.65 -11.42 -10.61
C GLY A 192 5.67 -12.31 -9.40
N GLN A 193 6.87 -12.79 -9.11
CA GLN A 193 7.16 -13.48 -7.86
C GLN A 193 7.44 -12.45 -6.77
N LEU A 194 6.72 -12.56 -5.66
CA LEU A 194 7.09 -11.89 -4.40
C LEU A 194 8.38 -12.53 -3.87
N GLU A 195 9.49 -11.80 -3.93
CA GLU A 195 10.79 -12.29 -3.49
C GLU A 195 11.07 -11.95 -2.02
N GLN A 196 10.71 -10.74 -1.58
CA GLN A 196 10.89 -10.32 -0.19
C GLN A 196 9.98 -9.15 0.22
N VAL A 197 9.67 -9.05 1.51
CA VAL A 197 9.16 -7.82 2.16
C VAL A 197 10.16 -7.41 3.23
N ILE A 198 10.81 -6.27 3.03
CA ILE A 198 11.80 -5.71 3.96
C ILE A 198 11.13 -4.58 4.76
N ILE A 199 11.42 -4.52 6.05
CA ILE A 199 10.97 -3.44 6.94
C ILE A 199 12.07 -2.40 7.05
N LYS A 200 11.78 -1.15 6.69
CA LYS A 200 12.67 -0.01 6.90
C LYS A 200 12.24 0.72 8.16
N ALA A 201 13.06 0.71 9.21
CA ALA A 201 12.80 1.48 10.41
C ALA A 201 12.81 2.99 10.09
N GLN A 202 11.82 3.72 10.61
CA GLN A 202 11.78 5.18 10.46
C GLN A 202 12.56 5.85 11.57
N HIS A 203 13.43 6.78 11.17
CA HIS A 203 14.21 7.64 12.05
C HIS A 203 13.95 9.10 11.67
N ASN A 204 13.98 10.01 12.64
CA ASN A 204 13.89 11.47 12.41
C ASN A 204 12.64 11.90 11.61
N THR A 205 11.46 11.40 11.96
CA THR A 205 10.20 11.78 11.31
C THR A 205 9.58 13.04 11.94
N THR A 206 8.77 13.78 11.20
CA THR A 206 8.05 14.94 11.76
C THR A 206 6.89 14.52 12.67
N SER A 207 6.41 13.28 12.54
CA SER A 207 5.31 12.74 13.34
C SER A 207 5.71 12.43 14.78
N THR A 208 6.99 12.19 15.08
CA THR A 208 7.48 11.99 16.46
C THR A 208 7.39 13.24 17.32
N VAL A 209 7.20 14.42 16.72
CA VAL A 209 7.05 15.72 17.42
C VAL A 209 5.59 15.95 17.86
N SER A 210 4.64 15.15 17.40
CA SER A 210 3.20 15.37 17.64
C SER A 210 2.75 14.77 18.98
N ASN A 211 2.29 15.61 19.91
CA ASN A 211 1.63 15.17 21.13
C ASN A 211 0.18 14.76 20.85
N TYR A 212 -0.08 13.45 20.76
CA TYR A 212 -1.42 12.92 20.62
C TYR A 212 -2.16 12.97 21.97
N SER A 213 -3.33 13.63 22.00
CA SER A 213 -4.20 13.72 23.19
C SER A 213 -4.78 12.37 23.61
N ASN A 214 -4.87 11.41 22.69
CA ASN A 214 -5.34 10.04 22.93
C ASN A 214 -4.31 9.05 22.35
N LYS A 215 -3.87 8.08 23.17
CA LYS A 215 -2.88 7.05 22.82
C LYS A 215 -3.48 5.66 22.61
N ASN A 216 -4.80 5.55 22.39
CA ASN A 216 -5.46 4.28 22.09
C ASN A 216 -5.26 3.84 20.62
N PHE A 217 -4.01 3.82 20.14
CA PHE A 217 -3.63 3.32 18.82
C PHE A 217 -2.14 2.93 18.81
N VAL A 218 -1.75 2.08 17.85
CA VAL A 218 -0.34 1.70 17.62
C VAL A 218 0.29 2.68 16.61
N PRO A 219 1.36 3.42 16.99
CA PRO A 219 2.06 4.31 16.07
C PRO A 219 2.70 3.55 14.90
N ILE A 220 2.76 4.20 13.73
CA ILE A 220 3.52 3.71 12.58
C ILE A 220 4.97 4.15 12.77
N SER A 221 5.91 3.22 12.66
CA SER A 221 7.35 3.48 12.90
C SER A 221 8.25 2.85 11.85
N HIS A 222 7.67 2.44 10.72
CA HIS A 222 8.38 1.77 9.65
C HIS A 222 7.74 2.04 8.29
N GLU A 223 8.51 1.76 7.24
CA GLU A 223 8.07 1.65 5.86
C GLU A 223 8.31 0.21 5.37
N TYR A 224 7.62 -0.18 4.32
CA TYR A 224 7.75 -1.46 3.65
C TYR A 224 8.53 -1.29 2.36
N LEU A 225 9.47 -2.18 2.10
CA LEU A 225 10.15 -2.32 0.82
C LEU A 225 9.77 -3.67 0.23
N LEU A 226 8.86 -3.63 -0.74
CA LEU A 226 8.37 -4.80 -1.46
C LEU A 226 9.33 -5.13 -2.61
N VAL A 227 9.90 -6.33 -2.63
CA VAL A 227 10.79 -6.80 -3.71
C VAL A 227 10.08 -7.86 -4.54
N LEU A 228 9.90 -7.55 -5.83
CA LEU A 228 9.26 -8.39 -6.83
C LEU A 228 10.29 -8.80 -7.90
N LYS A 229 10.24 -10.03 -8.36
CA LYS A 229 11.14 -10.55 -9.41
C LYS A 229 10.37 -10.92 -10.66
N LYS A 230 10.94 -10.59 -11.83
CA LYS A 230 10.42 -11.04 -13.13
C LYS A 230 10.98 -12.39 -13.51
N ILE A 231 10.09 -13.38 -13.62
CA ILE A 231 10.47 -14.78 -13.84
C ILE A 231 10.27 -15.21 -15.29
N SER A 232 9.28 -14.65 -15.98
CA SER A 232 8.95 -15.01 -17.36
C SER A 232 8.92 -13.77 -18.25
N PRO A 233 9.38 -13.85 -19.51
CA PRO A 233 9.31 -12.74 -20.45
C PRO A 233 7.87 -12.52 -20.96
N TYR A 234 7.10 -13.60 -21.10
CA TYR A 234 5.76 -13.58 -21.71
C TYR A 234 4.61 -13.65 -20.71
N ILE A 235 4.86 -14.09 -19.47
CA ILE A 235 3.81 -14.29 -18.46
C ILE A 235 4.04 -13.36 -17.28
N ILE A 236 3.03 -12.53 -16.99
CA ILE A 236 2.97 -11.71 -15.78
C ILE A 236 1.84 -12.26 -14.90
N ASN A 237 2.21 -13.03 -13.88
CA ASN A 237 1.28 -13.36 -12.80
C ASN A 237 1.15 -12.14 -11.90
N PHE A 238 -0.06 -11.76 -11.50
CA PHE A 238 -0.23 -10.61 -10.61
C PHE A 238 -1.44 -10.77 -9.70
N SER A 239 -1.36 -10.16 -8.52
CA SER A 239 -2.48 -10.03 -7.59
C SER A 239 -2.85 -8.56 -7.47
N ILE A 240 -4.15 -8.26 -7.60
CA ILE A 240 -4.71 -6.93 -7.38
C ILE A 240 -5.78 -7.01 -6.29
N LYS A 241 -5.79 -6.02 -5.39
CA LYS A 241 -6.86 -5.90 -4.41
C LYS A 241 -8.17 -5.57 -5.10
N LYS A 242 -9.24 -6.26 -4.70
CA LYS A 242 -10.62 -5.91 -5.04
C LYS A 242 -11.44 -5.91 -3.77
N ASP A 243 -12.14 -4.82 -3.54
CA ASP A 243 -13.11 -4.71 -2.46
C ASP A 243 -14.48 -5.17 -2.96
N TYR A 244 -15.15 -6.00 -2.17
CA TYR A 244 -16.52 -6.45 -2.42
C TYR A 244 -17.36 -6.12 -1.20
N ALA A 245 -18.56 -5.60 -1.44
CA ALA A 245 -19.58 -5.43 -0.42
C ALA A 245 -20.73 -6.40 -0.70
N MET A 246 -21.23 -7.08 0.32
CA MET A 246 -22.43 -7.89 0.22
C MET A 246 -23.27 -7.79 1.49
N ASP A 247 -24.56 -8.03 1.37
CA ASP A 247 -25.44 -8.25 2.51
C ASP A 247 -25.16 -9.63 3.13
N ILE A 248 -24.98 -9.68 4.46
CA ILE A 248 -24.74 -10.94 5.18
C ILE A 248 -25.89 -11.94 5.03
N ARG A 249 -27.13 -11.44 4.84
CA ARG A 249 -28.33 -12.26 4.58
C ARG A 249 -28.25 -12.99 3.25
N ASP A 250 -27.43 -12.48 2.32
CA ASP A 250 -27.17 -13.07 1.01
C ASP A 250 -25.88 -13.89 0.95
N SER A 251 -25.08 -13.89 2.02
CA SER A 251 -23.84 -14.65 2.12
C SER A 251 -24.09 -16.17 2.17
N ARG A 252 -23.31 -16.92 1.38
CA ARG A 252 -23.31 -18.39 1.45
C ARG A 252 -22.54 -18.91 2.66
N GLN A 253 -21.57 -18.14 3.15
CA GLN A 253 -20.67 -18.52 4.23
C GLN A 253 -21.25 -18.19 5.62
N ALA A 254 -22.03 -17.11 5.74
CA ALA A 254 -22.69 -16.77 7.00
C ALA A 254 -23.61 -17.91 7.43
N THR A 255 -23.70 -18.20 8.73
CA THR A 255 -24.64 -19.21 9.27
C THR A 255 -26.02 -18.58 9.52
N TRP A 256 -27.02 -19.40 9.86
CA TRP A 256 -28.31 -18.85 10.34
C TRP A 256 -28.15 -18.07 11.65
N LYS A 257 -27.22 -18.49 12.52
CA LYS A 257 -26.91 -17.80 13.77
C LYS A 257 -26.40 -16.37 13.51
N ASP A 258 -25.47 -16.23 12.57
CA ASP A 258 -24.89 -14.92 12.24
C ASP A 258 -25.93 -13.98 11.62
N VAL A 259 -26.79 -14.52 10.74
CA VAL A 259 -27.85 -13.73 10.10
C VAL A 259 -28.95 -13.32 11.09
N VAL A 260 -29.35 -14.21 12.00
CA VAL A 260 -30.32 -13.86 13.06
C VAL A 260 -29.72 -12.85 14.03
N ALA A 261 -28.45 -12.99 14.41
CA ALA A 261 -27.76 -12.01 15.23
C ALA A 261 -27.67 -10.64 14.53
N ALA A 262 -27.34 -10.60 13.24
CA ALA A 262 -27.30 -9.36 12.46
C ALA A 262 -28.69 -8.68 12.40
N ALA A 263 -29.75 -9.45 12.12
CA ALA A 263 -31.12 -8.93 12.10
C ALA A 263 -31.55 -8.38 13.47
N LEU A 264 -31.29 -9.13 14.55
CA LEU A 264 -31.59 -8.70 15.91
C LEU A 264 -30.80 -7.43 16.30
N SER A 265 -29.52 -7.35 15.91
CA SER A 265 -28.68 -6.18 16.14
C SER A 265 -29.18 -4.96 15.36
N ASN A 266 -29.64 -5.12 14.12
CA ASN A 266 -30.24 -4.04 13.32
C ASN A 266 -31.50 -3.46 13.99
N ARG A 267 -32.20 -4.27 14.79
CA ARG A 267 -33.36 -3.88 15.60
C ARG A 267 -33.01 -3.33 16.99
N GLY A 268 -31.73 -3.09 17.29
CA GLY A 268 -31.30 -2.59 18.60
C GLY A 268 -31.13 -3.66 19.67
N GLY A 269 -31.02 -4.94 19.28
CA GLY A 269 -30.71 -6.06 20.18
C GLY A 269 -31.92 -6.74 20.81
N ILE A 270 -33.14 -6.32 20.47
CA ILE A 270 -34.41 -6.93 20.88
C ILE A 270 -35.40 -6.89 19.71
N ALA A 271 -36.06 -8.02 19.43
CA ALA A 271 -37.03 -8.11 18.34
C ALA A 271 -38.02 -9.26 18.55
N THR A 272 -39.22 -9.08 18.01
CA THR A 272 -40.22 -10.13 17.84
C THR A 272 -39.84 -11.06 16.69
N LEU A 273 -40.43 -12.27 16.67
CA LEU A 273 -40.24 -13.22 15.58
C LEU A 273 -40.68 -12.64 14.23
N ASP A 274 -41.76 -11.87 14.18
CA ASP A 274 -42.26 -11.29 12.94
C ASP A 274 -41.33 -10.19 12.40
N GLU A 275 -40.74 -9.38 13.28
CA GLU A 275 -39.70 -8.43 12.89
C GLU A 275 -38.47 -9.15 12.35
N LEU A 276 -38.01 -10.23 13.01
CA LEU A 276 -36.90 -11.03 12.50
C LEU A 276 -37.22 -11.70 11.17
N TYR A 277 -38.47 -12.11 10.95
CA TYR A 277 -38.89 -12.62 9.64
C TYR A 277 -38.84 -11.55 8.58
N ALA A 278 -39.39 -10.37 8.85
CA ALA A 278 -39.39 -9.24 7.93
C ALA A 278 -37.97 -8.79 7.55
N GLU A 279 -37.04 -8.77 8.51
CA GLU A 279 -35.63 -8.43 8.27
C GLU A 279 -34.90 -9.47 7.39
N ILE A 280 -35.34 -10.73 7.36
CA ILE A 280 -34.59 -11.81 6.68
C ILE A 280 -35.30 -12.29 5.40
N GLU A 281 -36.58 -12.00 5.24
CA GLU A 281 -37.38 -12.37 4.08
C GLU A 281 -36.80 -11.84 2.76
N GLY A 282 -36.97 -12.59 1.67
CA GLY A 282 -36.49 -12.20 0.34
C GLY A 282 -34.99 -12.41 0.06
N HIS A 283 -34.17 -12.64 1.07
CA HIS A 283 -32.72 -12.88 0.92
C HIS A 283 -32.38 -14.33 0.52
N GLN A 284 -31.16 -14.54 0.01
CA GLN A 284 -30.72 -15.81 -0.60
C GLN A 284 -30.86 -17.03 0.33
N LYS A 285 -30.69 -16.86 1.64
CA LYS A 285 -30.88 -17.96 2.60
C LYS A 285 -32.33 -18.45 2.69
N CYS A 286 -33.31 -17.55 2.55
CA CYS A 286 -34.73 -17.89 2.54
C CYS A 286 -35.10 -18.63 1.25
N LYS A 287 -34.52 -18.22 0.11
CA LYS A 287 -34.74 -18.87 -1.19
C LYS A 287 -34.32 -20.34 -1.23
N LYS A 288 -33.34 -20.72 -0.40
CA LYS A 288 -32.80 -22.09 -0.34
C LYS A 288 -33.41 -22.97 0.76
N ASN A 289 -34.27 -22.42 1.61
CA ASN A 289 -34.88 -23.17 2.71
C ASN A 289 -36.35 -22.80 2.83
N ALA A 290 -37.24 -23.68 2.35
CA ALA A 290 -38.70 -23.47 2.43
C ALA A 290 -39.20 -23.29 3.87
N HIS A 291 -38.48 -23.82 4.87
CA HIS A 291 -38.82 -23.72 6.29
C HIS A 291 -37.95 -22.71 7.05
N TRP A 292 -37.49 -21.66 6.36
CA TRP A 292 -36.60 -20.66 6.94
C TRP A 292 -37.12 -20.01 8.23
N LYS A 293 -38.43 -19.74 8.35
CA LYS A 293 -39.04 -19.22 9.60
C LYS A 293 -38.85 -20.19 10.78
N ALA A 294 -39.03 -21.50 10.53
CA ALA A 294 -38.77 -22.53 11.54
C ALA A 294 -37.28 -22.63 11.88
N LYS A 295 -36.41 -22.45 10.88
CA LYS A 295 -34.96 -22.42 11.08
C LYS A 295 -34.50 -21.23 11.93
N ILE A 296 -35.12 -20.05 11.78
CA ILE A 296 -34.89 -18.89 12.66
C ILE A 296 -35.27 -19.24 14.10
N ARG A 297 -36.47 -19.78 14.34
CA ARG A 297 -36.90 -20.20 15.68
C ARG A 297 -35.97 -21.24 16.30
N GLN A 298 -35.58 -22.26 15.52
CA GLN A 298 -34.60 -23.26 15.94
C GLN A 298 -33.28 -22.59 16.34
N THR A 299 -32.77 -21.66 15.52
CA THR A 299 -31.50 -20.96 15.76
C THR A 299 -31.53 -20.17 17.05
N LEU A 300 -32.63 -19.47 17.34
CA LEU A 300 -32.82 -18.74 18.60
C LEU A 300 -32.80 -19.69 19.81
N GLN A 301 -33.46 -20.84 19.70
CA GLN A 301 -33.58 -21.81 20.80
C GLN A 301 -32.29 -22.59 21.08
N ILE A 302 -31.53 -22.97 20.05
CA ILE A 302 -30.33 -23.81 20.22
C ILE A 302 -29.06 -23.01 20.59
N ASN A 303 -29.14 -21.67 20.63
CA ASN A 303 -28.01 -20.80 21.01
C ASN A 303 -28.35 -19.92 22.23
N PRO A 304 -28.68 -20.51 23.41
CA PRO A 304 -29.14 -19.75 24.58
C PRO A 304 -28.08 -18.85 25.22
N SER A 305 -26.80 -19.10 24.95
CA SER A 305 -25.69 -18.22 25.37
C SER A 305 -25.60 -16.91 24.58
N ILE A 306 -26.43 -16.75 23.54
CA ILE A 306 -26.43 -15.58 22.66
C ILE A 306 -27.83 -14.98 22.61
N PHE A 307 -28.88 -15.80 22.49
CA PHE A 307 -30.26 -15.36 22.39
C PHE A 307 -31.07 -15.84 23.58
N ILE A 308 -31.76 -14.91 24.24
CA ILE A 308 -32.69 -15.24 25.33
C ILE A 308 -34.10 -14.81 24.97
N ARG A 309 -35.06 -15.65 25.34
CA ARG A 309 -36.47 -15.34 25.18
C ARG A 309 -36.88 -14.39 26.31
N LYS A 310 -37.33 -13.19 25.96
CA LYS A 310 -37.84 -12.20 26.92
C LYS A 310 -39.33 -12.39 27.17
N ASP A 311 -40.09 -12.74 26.12
CA ASP A 311 -41.52 -13.03 26.19
C ASP A 311 -41.95 -13.98 25.06
N VAL A 312 -43.23 -14.31 24.93
CA VAL A 312 -43.82 -15.04 23.80
C VAL A 312 -43.48 -14.32 22.50
N GLY A 313 -42.69 -14.99 21.66
CA GLY A 313 -42.26 -14.44 20.37
C GLY A 313 -41.24 -13.31 20.44
N LEU A 314 -40.82 -12.86 21.63
CA LEU A 314 -39.89 -11.75 21.82
C LEU A 314 -38.52 -12.26 22.29
N TRP A 315 -37.48 -11.88 21.55
CA TRP A 315 -36.10 -12.32 21.77
C TRP A 315 -35.16 -11.13 21.90
N GLN A 316 -34.11 -11.29 22.70
CA GLN A 316 -33.04 -10.30 22.87
C GLN A 316 -31.68 -10.99 22.97
N PHE A 317 -30.59 -10.23 22.84
CA PHE A 317 -29.27 -10.75 23.16
C PHE A 317 -29.18 -11.11 24.66
N SER A 318 -28.43 -12.15 25.00
CA SER A 318 -28.03 -12.32 26.40
C SER A 318 -27.16 -11.13 26.78
N ALA A 319 -27.35 -10.60 27.99
CA ALA A 319 -26.38 -9.65 28.53
C ALA A 319 -25.00 -10.35 28.60
N ALA A 320 -23.95 -9.62 28.24
CA ALA A 320 -22.57 -10.06 28.39
C ALA A 320 -22.14 -10.02 29.86
#